data_AF-A0A8H4KPY8-F1
#
_entry.id   AF-A0A8H4KPY8-F1
#
_cell.length_a   1.000
_cell.length_b   1.000
_cell.length_c   1.000
_cell.angle_alpha   90.00
_cell.angle_beta   90.00
_cell.angle_gamma   90.00
#
_symmetry.space_group_name_H-M   'P 1'
#
loop_
_entity.id
_entity.type
_entity.pdbx_description
1 polymer ?
#
loop_
_entity_poly.entity_id
_entity_poly.type
_entity_poly.pdbx_seq_one_letter_code
_entity_poly.pdbx_strand_id
1 'polypeptide(L)'
;MSLCSRLGHLIRHTGINFLTAAGQISDDLRQEMILISDTLGVSLLVDAVNHPRAKGATEGTVLGPFHTHDAPVTDSGYVLHSDETAPKLLVLASVKDKAGNPITNVTCDVWEGDGFGFYDVQNPNRNHPDGRAVLRSDEEGLFYFVAVVPVPYPIPMDGPAGIMLTLLNRHPNRPGHIHFMLRKEGYDPLVTALYPRGDPYETSDPVFGVKDTLIVDLGEVDGSLAQRYNVQAGTKLLKYDFVLVEDGEALQLREEESRAALQKLGLHHLKMENGLPVPDVD
;
A
#
# COMPACT_ATOMS: atom_id res chain seq x y z
N MET A 1 49.06 9.15 -2.91
CA MET A 1 47.66 8.73 -2.63
C MET A 1 47.35 7.51 -3.46
N SER A 2 47.03 6.38 -2.84
CA SER A 2 46.81 5.11 -3.56
C SER A 2 45.48 5.14 -4.33
N LEU A 3 45.33 4.25 -5.33
CA LEU A 3 44.11 4.11 -6.12
C LEU A 3 42.86 3.91 -5.23
N CYS A 4 43.04 3.26 -4.08
CA CYS A 4 42.00 3.00 -3.09
C CYS A 4 41.49 4.29 -2.41
N SER A 5 42.37 5.27 -2.13
CA SER A 5 41.94 6.55 -1.53
C SER A 5 41.19 7.45 -2.52
N ARG A 6 41.49 7.35 -3.83
CA ARG A 6 40.76 8.09 -4.88
C ARG A 6 39.38 7.49 -5.14
N LEU A 7 39.28 6.16 -5.13
CA LEU A 7 37.99 5.46 -5.27
C LEU A 7 37.07 5.78 -4.08
N GLY A 8 37.59 5.80 -2.85
CA GLY A 8 36.81 6.20 -1.67
C GLY A 8 36.28 7.64 -1.73
N HIS A 9 37.10 8.60 -2.20
CA HIS A 9 36.65 9.99 -2.38
C HIS A 9 35.58 10.13 -3.47
N LEU A 10 35.73 9.40 -4.59
CA LEU A 10 34.75 9.42 -5.68
C LEU A 10 33.42 8.80 -5.25
N ILE A 11 33.44 7.63 -4.61
CA ILE A 11 32.24 6.97 -4.08
C ILE A 11 31.51 7.90 -3.10
N ARG A 12 32.25 8.53 -2.18
CA ARG A 12 31.68 9.49 -1.23
C ARG A 12 31.03 10.67 -1.95
N HIS A 13 31.70 11.26 -2.93
CA HIS A 13 31.18 12.42 -3.64
C HIS A 13 29.92 12.07 -4.45
N THR A 14 29.92 10.94 -5.16
CA THR A 14 28.74 10.45 -5.89
C THR A 14 27.57 10.18 -4.94
N GLY A 15 27.80 9.54 -3.80
CA GLY A 15 26.74 9.28 -2.81
C GLY A 15 26.15 10.57 -2.23
N ILE A 16 26.99 11.57 -1.90
CA ILE A 16 26.51 12.86 -1.41
C ILE A 16 25.71 13.61 -2.48
N ASN A 17 26.17 13.59 -3.75
CA ASN A 17 25.44 14.23 -4.84
C ASN A 17 24.10 13.54 -5.11
N PHE A 18 24.04 12.21 -5.00
CA PHE A 18 22.80 11.44 -5.11
C PHE A 18 21.77 11.86 -4.06
N LEU A 19 22.16 11.90 -2.78
CA LEU A 19 21.29 12.35 -1.69
C LEU A 19 20.88 13.82 -1.84
N THR A 20 21.81 14.68 -2.25
CA THR A 20 21.55 16.10 -2.49
C THR A 20 20.52 16.30 -3.60
N ALA A 21 20.68 15.59 -4.74
CA ALA A 21 19.73 15.64 -5.84
C ALA A 21 18.34 15.12 -5.45
N ALA A 22 18.29 14.07 -4.61
CA ALA A 22 17.02 13.52 -4.13
C ALA A 22 16.27 14.53 -3.25
N GLY A 23 16.98 15.25 -2.38
CA GLY A 23 16.40 16.35 -1.62
C GLY A 23 15.94 17.51 -2.52
N GLN A 24 16.72 17.89 -3.54
CA GLN A 24 16.42 19.04 -4.41
C GLN A 24 15.21 18.83 -5.33
N ILE A 25 14.96 17.60 -5.78
CA ILE A 25 13.81 17.28 -6.64
C ILE A 25 12.53 17.01 -5.84
N SER A 26 12.63 16.87 -4.53
CA SER A 26 11.47 16.63 -3.67
C SER A 26 10.71 17.93 -3.40
N ASP A 27 9.39 17.86 -3.40
CA ASP A 27 8.45 18.95 -3.10
C ASP A 27 7.22 18.40 -2.35
N ASP A 28 6.17 19.21 -2.20
CA ASP A 28 4.96 18.84 -1.46
C ASP A 28 4.18 17.66 -2.10
N LEU A 29 4.40 17.37 -3.39
CA LEU A 29 3.76 16.28 -4.13
C LEU A 29 4.70 15.11 -4.40
N ARG A 30 6.00 15.39 -4.61
CA ARG A 30 7.04 14.41 -4.93
C ARG A 30 7.99 14.24 -3.75
N GLN A 31 8.05 13.03 -3.21
CA GLN A 31 8.98 12.67 -2.15
C GLN A 31 10.00 11.64 -2.65
N GLU A 32 11.10 12.10 -3.27
CA GLU A 32 12.10 11.22 -3.89
C GLU A 32 12.85 10.36 -2.87
N MET A 33 13.05 10.87 -1.66
CA MET A 33 13.66 10.10 -0.56
C MET A 33 12.78 8.93 -0.11
N ILE A 34 11.46 9.10 -0.13
CA ILE A 34 10.51 8.01 0.11
C ILE A 34 10.60 7.00 -1.03
N LEU A 35 10.66 7.45 -2.29
CA LEU A 35 10.81 6.55 -3.43
C LEU A 35 12.12 5.74 -3.39
N ILE A 36 13.22 6.33 -2.92
CA ILE A 36 14.48 5.61 -2.67
C ILE A 36 14.29 4.58 -1.55
N SER A 37 13.61 4.94 -0.46
CA SER A 37 13.28 3.99 0.63
C SER A 37 12.45 2.82 0.14
N ASP A 38 11.42 3.09 -0.67
CA ASP A 38 10.53 2.10 -1.27
C ASP A 38 11.31 1.15 -2.18
N THR A 39 12.09 1.71 -3.11
CA THR A 39 12.85 0.93 -4.09
C THR A 39 14.02 0.15 -3.49
N LEU A 40 14.49 0.50 -2.30
CA LEU A 40 15.46 -0.30 -1.53
C LEU A 40 14.79 -1.30 -0.57
N GLY A 41 13.45 -1.30 -0.46
CA GLY A 41 12.69 -2.18 0.42
C GLY A 41 12.69 -1.75 1.89
N VAL A 42 13.22 -0.57 2.21
CA VAL A 42 13.26 -0.05 3.58
C VAL A 42 11.86 0.25 4.08
N SER A 43 10.99 0.83 3.25
CA SER A 43 9.60 1.16 3.64
C SER A 43 8.80 -0.09 4.00
N LEU A 44 8.91 -1.15 3.20
CA LEU A 44 8.26 -2.44 3.48
C LEU A 44 8.82 -3.08 4.77
N LEU A 45 10.13 -3.00 4.98
CA LEU A 45 10.76 -3.53 6.19
C LEU A 45 10.25 -2.78 7.44
N VAL A 46 10.16 -1.45 7.37
CA VAL A 46 9.63 -0.62 8.46
C VAL A 46 8.17 -0.97 8.74
N ASP A 47 7.35 -1.16 7.71
CA ASP A 47 5.96 -1.61 7.86
C ASP A 47 5.88 -2.97 8.55
N ALA A 48 6.61 -3.97 8.05
CA ALA A 48 6.60 -5.32 8.59
C ALA A 48 7.06 -5.39 10.06
N VAL A 49 8.01 -4.55 10.47
CA VAL A 49 8.50 -4.50 11.86
C VAL A 49 7.52 -3.79 12.80
N ASN A 50 6.86 -2.73 12.33
CA ASN A 50 5.97 -1.94 13.19
C ASN A 50 4.53 -2.46 13.23
N HIS A 51 4.11 -3.16 12.19
CA HIS A 51 2.76 -3.70 12.02
C HIS A 51 2.81 -5.20 11.71
N PRO A 52 3.39 -6.03 12.60
CA PRO A 52 3.33 -7.46 12.43
C PRO A 52 1.87 -7.90 12.43
N ARG A 53 1.49 -8.73 11.45
CA ARG A 53 0.10 -9.13 11.27
C ARG A 53 -0.13 -10.48 11.92
N ALA A 54 -1.11 -10.52 12.82
CA ALA A 54 -1.53 -11.77 13.44
C ALA A 54 -1.97 -12.78 12.38
N LYS A 55 -1.71 -14.05 12.63
CA LYS A 55 -2.06 -15.12 11.69
C LYS A 55 -3.56 -15.09 11.40
N GLY A 56 -3.91 -15.00 10.12
CA GLY A 56 -5.30 -14.94 9.65
C GLY A 56 -5.86 -13.52 9.50
N ALA A 57 -5.15 -12.48 9.98
CA ALA A 57 -5.42 -11.10 9.61
C ALA A 57 -4.99 -10.83 8.16
N THR A 58 -5.62 -9.86 7.50
CA THR A 58 -5.16 -9.43 6.17
C THR A 58 -3.77 -8.81 6.27
N GLU A 59 -2.90 -9.14 5.33
CA GLU A 59 -1.56 -8.58 5.29
C GLU A 59 -1.56 -7.10 4.91
N GLY A 60 -0.73 -6.33 5.60
CA GLY A 60 -0.43 -4.96 5.21
C GLY A 60 0.60 -4.90 4.07
N THR A 61 0.64 -3.75 3.40
CA THR A 61 1.72 -3.40 2.46
C THR A 61 1.94 -1.88 2.43
N VAL A 62 2.91 -1.44 1.65
CA VAL A 62 3.32 -0.03 1.56
C VAL A 62 2.16 0.89 1.18
N LEU A 63 2.03 2.01 1.89
CA LEU A 63 1.05 3.07 1.62
C LEU A 63 1.24 3.69 0.23
N GLY A 64 2.50 3.85 -0.20
CA GLY A 64 2.84 4.62 -1.39
C GLY A 64 2.63 6.13 -1.20
N PRO A 65 2.99 6.95 -2.20
CA PRO A 65 3.05 8.40 -2.06
C PRO A 65 1.75 9.14 -2.44
N PHE A 66 0.69 8.44 -2.87
CA PHE A 66 -0.47 9.08 -3.54
C PHE A 66 -1.77 9.14 -2.73
N HIS A 67 -1.73 8.75 -1.44
CA HIS A 67 -2.85 8.98 -0.53
C HIS A 67 -2.99 10.48 -0.24
N THR A 68 -4.23 10.96 -0.14
CA THR A 68 -4.55 12.36 0.21
C THR A 68 -5.75 12.42 1.14
N HIS A 69 -5.90 13.54 1.84
CA HIS A 69 -7.00 13.76 2.78
C HIS A 69 -8.23 14.44 2.18
N ASP A 70 -8.21 14.74 0.88
CA ASP A 70 -9.31 15.41 0.16
C ASP A 70 -10.23 14.46 -0.60
N ALA A 71 -10.07 13.15 -0.41
CA ALA A 71 -10.98 12.15 -0.96
C ALA A 71 -12.43 12.39 -0.44
N PRO A 72 -13.45 12.30 -1.32
CA PRO A 72 -14.83 12.50 -0.90
C PRO A 72 -15.31 11.36 0.00
N VAL A 73 -16.06 11.69 1.05
CA VAL A 73 -16.79 10.69 1.85
C VAL A 73 -18.09 10.34 1.14
N THR A 74 -18.28 9.06 0.83
CA THR A 74 -19.38 8.58 0.00
C THR A 74 -20.01 7.30 0.54
N ASP A 75 -21.21 7.00 0.06
CA ASP A 75 -21.89 5.73 0.32
C ASP A 75 -21.43 4.65 -0.67
N SER A 76 -21.75 3.40 -0.36
CA SER A 76 -21.48 2.30 -1.27
C SER A 76 -22.18 2.48 -2.62
N GLY A 77 -21.50 2.07 -3.71
CA GLY A 77 -21.92 2.25 -5.09
C GLY A 77 -21.35 3.48 -5.78
N TYR A 78 -20.50 4.25 -5.09
CA TYR A 78 -19.76 5.34 -5.70
C TYR A 78 -18.87 4.85 -6.85
N VAL A 79 -18.74 5.67 -7.89
CA VAL A 79 -17.86 5.41 -9.04
C VAL A 79 -16.61 6.27 -8.88
N LEU A 80 -15.44 5.65 -8.76
CA LEU A 80 -14.19 6.34 -8.44
C LEU A 80 -13.70 7.26 -9.56
N HIS A 81 -13.93 6.84 -10.81
CA HIS A 81 -13.44 7.53 -11.99
C HIS A 81 -14.57 8.07 -12.86
N SER A 82 -14.43 9.32 -13.26
CA SER A 82 -15.31 9.99 -14.22
C SER A 82 -15.17 9.49 -15.66
N ASP A 83 -14.05 8.86 -16.04
CA ASP A 83 -13.83 8.31 -17.38
C ASP A 83 -14.71 7.07 -17.62
N GLU A 84 -15.71 7.19 -18.50
CA GLU A 84 -16.62 6.11 -18.87
C GLU A 84 -16.01 5.09 -19.85
N THR A 85 -14.86 5.41 -20.47
CA THR A 85 -14.24 4.56 -21.50
C THR A 85 -13.31 3.50 -20.91
N ALA A 86 -12.80 3.72 -19.69
CA ALA A 86 -11.94 2.77 -19.00
C ALA A 86 -12.70 1.48 -18.64
N PRO A 87 -12.07 0.29 -18.78
CA PRO A 87 -12.67 -0.97 -18.36
C PRO A 87 -13.07 -0.93 -16.88
N LYS A 88 -14.36 -1.10 -16.60
CA LYS A 88 -14.90 -0.98 -15.24
C LYS A 88 -14.65 -2.24 -14.41
N LEU A 89 -14.48 -2.03 -13.11
CA LEU A 89 -14.31 -3.07 -12.10
C LEU A 89 -15.30 -2.82 -10.95
N LEU A 90 -16.24 -3.74 -10.73
CA LEU A 90 -17.05 -3.74 -9.51
C LEU A 90 -16.21 -4.36 -8.39
N VAL A 91 -16.00 -3.60 -7.31
CA VAL A 91 -15.35 -4.09 -6.10
C VAL A 91 -16.41 -4.33 -5.03
N LEU A 92 -16.55 -5.58 -4.60
CA LEU A 92 -17.39 -5.98 -3.47
C LEU A 92 -16.49 -6.43 -2.32
N ALA A 93 -16.44 -5.66 -1.24
CA ALA A 93 -15.57 -5.95 -0.12
C ALA A 93 -16.36 -6.14 1.18
N SER A 94 -15.79 -6.91 2.10
CA SER A 94 -16.28 -7.03 3.47
C SER A 94 -15.16 -6.79 4.48
N VAL A 95 -15.52 -6.43 5.71
CA VAL A 95 -14.60 -6.36 6.84
C VAL A 95 -15.12 -7.24 7.96
N LYS A 96 -14.28 -8.14 8.46
CA LYS A 96 -14.61 -9.10 9.51
C LYS A 96 -13.48 -9.24 10.52
N ASP A 97 -13.79 -9.77 11.69
CA ASP A 97 -12.79 -10.21 12.65
C ASP A 97 -12.28 -11.63 12.28
N LYS A 98 -11.33 -12.15 13.06
CA LYS A 98 -10.79 -13.52 12.86
C LYS A 98 -11.80 -14.64 13.13
N ALA A 99 -12.86 -14.37 13.87
CA ALA A 99 -13.95 -15.32 14.09
C ALA A 99 -14.98 -15.29 12.93
N GLY A 100 -14.81 -14.37 11.99
CA GLY A 100 -15.70 -14.18 10.84
C GLY A 100 -16.92 -13.30 11.15
N ASN A 101 -16.95 -12.63 12.31
CA ASN A 101 -18.02 -11.70 12.62
C ASN A 101 -17.83 -10.41 11.80
N PRO A 102 -18.90 -9.84 11.23
CA PRO A 102 -18.79 -8.59 10.49
C PRO A 102 -18.40 -7.43 11.41
N ILE A 103 -17.54 -6.53 10.91
CA ILE A 103 -17.17 -5.31 11.62
C ILE A 103 -17.85 -4.13 10.92
N THR A 104 -18.85 -3.56 11.59
CA THR A 104 -19.61 -2.42 11.09
C THR A 104 -18.87 -1.09 11.27
N ASN A 105 -19.19 -0.11 10.40
CA ASN A 105 -18.72 1.27 10.48
C ASN A 105 -17.18 1.41 10.46
N VAL A 106 -16.50 0.50 9.77
CA VAL A 106 -15.08 0.62 9.44
C VAL A 106 -14.95 1.65 8.34
N THR A 107 -14.17 2.71 8.58
CA THR A 107 -13.83 3.68 7.54
C THR A 107 -12.84 3.02 6.58
N CYS A 108 -13.10 3.11 5.28
CA CYS A 108 -12.23 2.60 4.22
C CYS A 108 -11.88 3.71 3.24
N ASP A 109 -10.65 4.22 3.32
CA ASP A 109 -10.07 5.05 2.28
C ASP A 109 -9.61 4.14 1.13
N VAL A 110 -10.06 4.43 -0.09
CA VAL A 110 -9.65 3.72 -1.31
C VAL A 110 -9.06 4.71 -2.30
N TRP A 111 -7.98 4.32 -2.97
CA TRP A 111 -7.41 5.08 -4.08
C TRP A 111 -6.73 4.15 -5.11
N GLU A 112 -6.78 4.54 -6.37
CA GLU A 112 -6.15 3.83 -7.49
C GLU A 112 -5.72 4.81 -8.59
N GLY A 113 -4.93 4.32 -9.55
CA GLY A 113 -4.63 5.06 -10.78
C GLY A 113 -5.76 4.88 -11.81
N ASP A 114 -5.84 5.81 -12.77
CA ASP A 114 -6.78 5.73 -13.89
C ASP A 114 -6.48 4.55 -14.84
N GLY A 115 -7.23 4.46 -15.95
CA GLY A 115 -7.06 3.42 -16.97
C GLY A 115 -5.69 3.42 -17.68
N PHE A 116 -4.82 4.40 -17.38
CA PHE A 116 -3.45 4.51 -17.85
C PHE A 116 -2.42 4.39 -16.72
N GLY A 117 -2.88 4.18 -15.48
CA GLY A 117 -2.05 3.99 -14.30
C GLY A 117 -1.55 5.29 -13.68
N PHE A 118 -2.18 6.43 -13.97
CA PHE A 118 -1.86 7.71 -13.35
C PHE A 118 -2.85 8.05 -12.22
N TYR A 119 -2.31 8.42 -11.06
CA TYR A 119 -3.11 8.99 -9.98
C TYR A 119 -3.45 10.45 -10.29
N ASP A 120 -4.63 10.91 -9.88
CA ASP A 120 -5.09 12.28 -10.05
C ASP A 120 -4.07 13.34 -9.57
N VAL A 121 -3.37 13.09 -8.46
CA VAL A 121 -2.34 13.97 -7.88
C VAL A 121 -1.12 14.16 -8.78
N GLN A 122 -0.92 13.28 -9.76
CA GLN A 122 0.13 13.41 -10.76
C GLN A 122 -0.27 14.34 -11.91
N ASN A 123 -1.56 14.69 -12.02
CA ASN A 123 -2.04 15.64 -13.03
C ASN A 123 -1.78 17.09 -12.58
N PRO A 124 -0.94 17.87 -13.28
CA PRO A 124 -0.67 19.25 -12.92
C PRO A 124 -1.90 20.17 -13.02
N ASN A 125 -2.95 19.74 -13.72
CA ASN A 125 -4.21 20.46 -13.87
C ASN A 125 -5.33 19.89 -12.98
N ARG A 126 -4.99 19.09 -11.95
CA ARG A 126 -5.96 18.54 -10.99
C ARG A 126 -6.81 19.65 -10.38
N ASN A 127 -8.12 19.58 -10.57
CA ASN A 127 -9.10 20.53 -10.04
C ASN A 127 -10.10 19.88 -9.06
N HIS A 128 -10.17 18.55 -9.02
CA HIS A 128 -10.96 17.77 -8.06
C HIS A 128 -10.29 16.40 -7.83
N PRO A 129 -10.58 15.71 -6.72
CA PRO A 129 -10.18 14.33 -6.52
C PRO A 129 -10.87 13.39 -7.53
N ASP A 130 -10.11 12.47 -8.11
CA ASP A 130 -10.60 11.38 -8.98
C ASP A 130 -9.80 10.10 -8.64
N GLY A 131 -10.42 8.93 -8.81
CA GLY A 131 -9.79 7.64 -8.45
C GLY A 131 -9.68 7.41 -6.95
N ARG A 132 -10.47 8.11 -6.12
CA ARG A 132 -10.41 8.01 -4.65
C ARG A 132 -11.75 8.24 -3.96
N ALA A 133 -11.97 7.60 -2.83
CA ALA A 133 -13.14 7.80 -1.97
C ALA A 133 -12.89 7.34 -0.54
N VAL A 134 -13.75 7.77 0.38
CA VAL A 134 -13.82 7.26 1.76
C VAL A 134 -15.21 6.67 1.98
N LEU A 135 -15.30 5.35 2.16
CA LEU A 135 -16.55 4.62 2.39
C LEU A 135 -16.61 4.08 3.82
N ARG A 136 -17.76 3.52 4.20
CA ARG A 136 -17.95 2.82 5.47
C ARG A 136 -18.59 1.46 5.26
N SER A 137 -18.16 0.48 6.04
CA SER A 137 -18.82 -0.83 6.09
C SER A 137 -20.20 -0.74 6.75
N ASP A 138 -21.17 -1.50 6.22
CA ASP A 138 -22.54 -1.58 6.72
C ASP A 138 -22.67 -2.52 7.95
N GLU A 139 -23.90 -2.90 8.31
CA GLU A 139 -24.17 -3.78 9.46
C GLU A 139 -23.63 -5.21 9.24
N GLU A 140 -23.56 -5.66 8.00
CA GLU A 140 -22.95 -6.92 7.58
C GLU A 140 -21.45 -6.79 7.27
N GLY A 141 -20.85 -5.62 7.56
CA GLY A 141 -19.44 -5.35 7.30
C GLY A 141 -19.12 -5.13 5.83
N LEU A 142 -20.12 -4.97 4.95
CA LEU A 142 -19.96 -4.85 3.51
C LEU A 142 -19.77 -3.40 3.08
N PHE A 143 -19.00 -3.21 2.02
CA PHE A 143 -18.96 -1.96 1.24
C PHE A 143 -18.63 -2.28 -0.22
N TYR A 144 -19.05 -1.42 -1.13
CA TYR A 144 -18.75 -1.60 -2.56
C TYR A 144 -18.62 -0.28 -3.31
N PHE A 145 -17.91 -0.32 -4.44
CA PHE A 145 -17.72 0.81 -5.33
C PHE A 145 -17.36 0.31 -6.74
N VAL A 146 -17.43 1.21 -7.72
CA VAL A 146 -17.01 0.94 -9.09
C VAL A 146 -15.69 1.63 -9.36
N ALA A 147 -14.66 0.80 -9.52
CA ALA A 147 -13.30 1.12 -9.91
C ALA A 147 -13.11 1.03 -11.43
N VAL A 148 -11.87 1.25 -11.88
CA VAL A 148 -11.40 0.76 -13.17
C VAL A 148 -10.54 -0.49 -12.97
N VAL A 149 -10.32 -1.28 -14.01
CA VAL A 149 -9.38 -2.41 -13.94
C VAL A 149 -7.96 -1.83 -13.81
N PRO A 150 -7.23 -2.10 -12.72
CA PRO A 150 -5.90 -1.51 -12.53
C PRO A 150 -4.94 -1.98 -13.62
N VAL A 151 -4.08 -1.07 -14.07
CA VAL A 151 -3.03 -1.35 -15.05
C VAL A 151 -1.65 -1.10 -14.45
N PRO A 152 -0.62 -1.85 -14.89
CA PRO A 152 0.73 -1.60 -14.43
C PRO A 152 1.25 -0.24 -14.88
N TYR A 153 2.05 0.40 -14.02
CA TYR A 153 2.55 1.75 -14.25
C TYR A 153 3.97 1.93 -13.71
N PRO A 154 4.81 2.77 -14.35
CA PRO A 154 6.14 3.06 -13.86
C PRO A 154 6.09 4.01 -12.66
N ILE A 155 6.94 3.77 -11.65
CA ILE A 155 7.31 4.83 -10.71
C ILE A 155 8.12 5.94 -11.43
N PRO A 156 8.24 7.15 -10.87
CA PRO A 156 9.04 8.23 -11.46
C PRO A 156 10.49 7.80 -11.77
N MET A 157 10.94 8.09 -12.99
CA MET A 157 12.27 7.67 -13.51
C MET A 157 13.22 8.82 -13.83
N ASP A 158 12.74 10.05 -13.73
CA ASP A 158 13.47 11.29 -14.04
C ASP A 158 14.34 11.80 -12.87
N GLY A 159 14.29 11.12 -11.72
CA GLY A 159 15.05 11.47 -10.52
C GLY A 159 16.13 10.45 -10.13
N PRO A 160 16.86 10.70 -9.03
CA PRO A 160 17.86 9.79 -8.48
C PRO A 160 17.39 8.35 -8.30
N ALA A 161 16.15 8.10 -7.85
CA ALA A 161 15.64 6.75 -7.70
C ALA A 161 15.64 6.00 -9.05
N GLY A 162 15.20 6.66 -10.12
CA GLY A 162 15.19 6.09 -11.46
C GLY A 162 16.58 5.85 -12.03
N ILE A 163 17.52 6.78 -11.79
CA ILE A 163 18.93 6.59 -12.15
C ILE A 163 19.50 5.36 -11.43
N MET A 164 19.23 5.23 -10.12
CA MET A 164 19.66 4.08 -9.33
C MET A 164 19.10 2.76 -9.88
N LEU A 165 17.80 2.69 -10.16
CA LEU A 165 17.19 1.49 -10.74
C LEU A 165 17.79 1.12 -12.09
N THR A 166 18.05 2.11 -12.95
CA THR A 166 18.71 1.91 -14.24
C THR A 166 20.11 1.30 -14.07
N LEU A 167 20.90 1.83 -13.14
CA LEU A 167 22.25 1.31 -12.83
C LEU A 167 22.22 -0.11 -12.23
N LEU A 168 21.17 -0.44 -11.49
CA LEU A 168 20.95 -1.77 -10.91
C LEU A 168 20.27 -2.75 -11.89
N ASN A 169 19.98 -2.32 -13.13
CA ASN A 169 19.26 -3.10 -14.14
C ASN A 169 17.88 -3.60 -13.64
N ARG A 170 17.14 -2.71 -12.95
CA ARG A 170 15.79 -2.96 -12.43
C ARG A 170 14.77 -2.13 -13.20
N HIS A 171 13.59 -2.71 -13.46
CA HIS A 171 12.49 -1.98 -14.10
C HIS A 171 11.71 -1.13 -13.07
N PRO A 172 10.96 -0.10 -13.52
CA PRO A 172 10.17 0.76 -12.63
C PRO A 172 8.69 0.38 -12.52
N ASN A 173 8.24 -0.62 -13.28
CA ASN A 173 6.81 -0.91 -13.36
C ASN A 173 6.31 -1.63 -12.11
N ARG A 174 5.35 -1.01 -11.43
CA ARG A 174 4.53 -1.66 -10.43
C ARG A 174 3.38 -2.41 -11.11
N PRO A 175 2.96 -3.57 -10.61
CA PRO A 175 1.73 -4.21 -11.07
C PRO A 175 0.51 -3.31 -10.82
N GLY A 176 -0.54 -3.44 -11.61
CA GLY A 176 -1.81 -2.76 -11.34
C GLY A 176 -2.34 -3.15 -9.95
N HIS A 177 -2.86 -2.19 -9.19
CA HIS A 177 -3.44 -2.44 -7.87
C HIS A 177 -4.41 -1.35 -7.42
N ILE A 178 -5.22 -1.70 -6.43
CA ILE A 178 -6.09 -0.77 -5.70
C ILE A 178 -5.58 -0.72 -4.26
N HIS A 179 -5.38 0.49 -3.74
CA HIS A 179 -5.00 0.68 -2.35
C HIS A 179 -6.22 0.79 -1.43
N PHE A 180 -6.04 0.29 -0.21
CA PHE A 180 -7.03 0.35 0.85
C PHE A 180 -6.38 0.78 2.15
N MET A 181 -7.08 1.63 2.90
CA MET A 181 -6.72 1.97 4.27
C MET A 181 -7.95 1.93 5.16
N LEU A 182 -7.99 0.90 6.00
CA LEU A 182 -9.11 0.58 6.87
C LEU A 182 -8.82 1.04 8.30
N ARG A 183 -9.78 1.75 8.89
CA ARG A 183 -9.67 2.30 10.26
C ARG A 183 -10.96 2.13 11.03
N LYS A 184 -10.84 1.63 12.25
CA LYS A 184 -11.90 1.59 13.24
C LYS A 184 -11.29 1.65 14.64
N GLU A 185 -11.82 2.52 15.50
CA GLU A 185 -11.40 2.56 16.91
C GLU A 185 -11.58 1.17 17.55
N GLY A 186 -10.51 0.69 18.22
CA GLY A 186 -10.41 -0.62 18.84
C GLY A 186 -9.76 -1.69 17.96
N TYR A 187 -9.47 -1.38 16.70
CA TYR A 187 -8.87 -2.29 15.72
C TYR A 187 -7.58 -1.74 15.13
N ASP A 188 -6.62 -2.63 14.93
CA ASP A 188 -5.33 -2.34 14.33
C ASP A 188 -5.52 -1.78 12.91
N PRO A 189 -5.07 -0.55 12.63
CA PRO A 189 -5.19 0.04 11.31
C PRO A 189 -4.54 -0.84 10.23
N LEU A 190 -5.23 -0.98 9.11
CA LEU A 190 -4.74 -1.75 7.97
C LEU A 190 -4.52 -0.84 6.78
N VAL A 191 -3.26 -0.73 6.34
CA VAL A 191 -2.91 -0.20 5.02
C VAL A 191 -2.51 -1.38 4.16
N THR A 192 -3.17 -1.56 3.02
CA THR A 192 -2.92 -2.69 2.12
C THR A 192 -3.22 -2.31 0.67
N ALA A 193 -2.97 -3.25 -0.25
CA ALA A 193 -3.34 -3.13 -1.65
C ALA A 193 -3.70 -4.51 -2.21
N LEU A 194 -4.58 -4.54 -3.21
CA LEU A 194 -4.96 -5.77 -3.90
C LEU A 194 -4.48 -5.74 -5.34
N TYR A 195 -3.86 -6.83 -5.79
CA TYR A 195 -3.19 -6.95 -7.07
C TYR A 195 -3.92 -7.97 -7.95
N PRO A 196 -4.48 -7.60 -9.11
CA PRO A 196 -5.07 -8.56 -10.03
C PRO A 196 -4.05 -9.60 -10.49
N ARG A 197 -4.41 -10.88 -10.40
CA ARG A 197 -3.56 -12.00 -10.83
C ARG A 197 -3.25 -11.94 -12.32
N GLY A 198 -2.00 -12.25 -12.66
CA GLY A 198 -1.52 -12.34 -14.03
C GLY A 198 -0.93 -11.03 -14.55
N ASP A 199 -0.76 -10.03 -13.68
CA ASP A 199 0.00 -8.83 -14.01
C ASP A 199 1.48 -9.21 -14.30
N PRO A 200 2.09 -8.72 -15.39
CA PRO A 200 3.48 -9.04 -15.75
C PRO A 200 4.52 -8.71 -14.66
N TYR A 201 4.19 -7.85 -13.70
CA TYR A 201 5.08 -7.36 -12.66
C TYR A 201 4.69 -7.80 -11.24
N GLU A 202 3.70 -8.69 -11.08
CA GLU A 202 3.26 -9.15 -9.75
C GLU A 202 4.38 -9.86 -8.96
N THR A 203 5.36 -10.44 -9.65
CA THR A 203 6.53 -11.11 -9.03
C THR A 203 7.79 -10.25 -8.98
N SER A 204 7.72 -9.00 -9.45
CA SER A 204 8.90 -8.15 -9.60
C SER A 204 8.66 -6.67 -9.29
N ASP A 205 7.63 -6.36 -8.47
CA ASP A 205 7.32 -4.98 -8.03
C ASP A 205 8.59 -4.26 -7.52
N PRO A 206 8.99 -3.12 -8.10
CA PRO A 206 10.20 -2.40 -7.73
C PRO A 206 10.20 -1.89 -6.28
N VAL A 207 9.04 -1.81 -5.64
CA VAL A 207 8.91 -1.41 -4.23
C VAL A 207 8.56 -2.58 -3.30
N PHE A 208 8.58 -3.81 -3.83
CA PHE A 208 8.37 -5.04 -3.07
C PHE A 208 7.01 -5.13 -2.37
N GLY A 209 5.98 -4.43 -2.86
CA GLY A 209 4.69 -4.34 -2.19
C GLY A 209 3.80 -5.59 -2.33
N VAL A 210 4.06 -6.44 -3.33
CA VAL A 210 3.23 -7.62 -3.59
C VAL A 210 3.51 -8.72 -2.57
N LYS A 211 2.42 -9.31 -2.07
CA LYS A 211 2.42 -10.53 -1.26
C LYS A 211 1.42 -11.51 -1.85
N ASP A 212 1.71 -12.81 -1.78
CA ASP A 212 0.88 -13.85 -2.41
C ASP A 212 -0.59 -13.80 -1.95
N THR A 213 -0.84 -13.44 -0.69
CA THR A 213 -2.18 -13.33 -0.09
C THR A 213 -2.98 -12.11 -0.57
N LEU A 214 -2.31 -11.16 -1.21
CA LEU A 214 -2.87 -9.92 -1.75
C LEU A 214 -3.08 -9.98 -3.28
N ILE A 215 -2.66 -11.08 -3.91
CA ILE A 215 -2.94 -11.34 -5.33
C ILE A 215 -4.34 -11.96 -5.46
N VAL A 216 -5.21 -11.29 -6.20
CA VAL A 216 -6.64 -11.62 -6.31
C VAL A 216 -7.05 -11.95 -7.74
N ASP A 217 -7.97 -12.89 -7.89
CA ASP A 217 -8.55 -13.23 -9.18
C ASP A 217 -9.72 -12.29 -9.52
N LEU A 218 -9.79 -11.84 -10.77
CA LEU A 218 -10.91 -11.05 -11.26
C LEU A 218 -11.95 -11.97 -11.92
N GLY A 219 -13.17 -11.95 -11.40
CA GLY A 219 -14.33 -12.57 -12.00
C GLY A 219 -15.06 -11.64 -12.97
N GLU A 220 -16.29 -12.01 -13.30
CA GLU A 220 -17.21 -11.21 -14.08
C GLU A 220 -18.57 -11.13 -13.39
N VAL A 221 -19.21 -9.96 -13.53
CA VAL A 221 -20.54 -9.70 -13.00
C VAL A 221 -21.57 -10.46 -13.82
N ASP A 222 -22.36 -11.32 -13.16
CA ASP A 222 -23.51 -12.00 -13.78
C ASP A 222 -24.76 -11.11 -13.81
N GLY A 223 -25.85 -11.60 -14.41
CA GLY A 223 -27.10 -10.82 -14.52
C GLY A 223 -27.75 -10.44 -13.18
N SER A 224 -27.57 -11.26 -12.14
CA SER A 224 -28.12 -10.98 -10.81
C SER A 224 -27.34 -9.87 -10.10
N LEU A 225 -26.01 -9.90 -10.20
CA LEU A 225 -25.13 -8.89 -9.65
C LEU A 225 -25.27 -7.57 -10.43
N ALA A 226 -25.39 -7.64 -11.76
CA ALA A 226 -25.65 -6.49 -12.61
C ALA A 226 -26.89 -5.73 -12.16
N GLN A 227 -27.99 -6.45 -11.94
CA GLN A 227 -29.24 -5.85 -11.44
C GLN A 227 -29.09 -5.32 -10.01
N ARG A 228 -28.45 -6.08 -9.11
CA ARG A 228 -28.32 -5.71 -7.68
C ARG A 228 -27.47 -4.45 -7.48
N TYR A 229 -26.36 -4.34 -8.20
CA TYR A 229 -25.36 -3.27 -8.01
C TYR A 229 -25.45 -2.19 -9.09
N ASN A 230 -26.45 -2.27 -9.99
CA ASN A 230 -26.66 -1.33 -11.08
C ASN A 230 -25.42 -1.13 -11.96
N VAL A 231 -24.80 -2.24 -12.38
CA VAL A 231 -23.67 -2.29 -13.31
C VAL A 231 -24.00 -3.20 -14.49
N GLN A 232 -23.16 -3.22 -15.52
CA GLN A 232 -23.38 -4.08 -16.69
C GLN A 232 -22.95 -5.53 -16.39
N ALA A 233 -23.68 -6.50 -16.96
CA ALA A 233 -23.21 -7.88 -16.98
C ALA A 233 -21.92 -7.98 -17.80
N GLY A 234 -20.95 -8.75 -17.32
CA GLY A 234 -19.61 -8.84 -17.91
C GLY A 234 -18.62 -7.77 -17.42
N THR A 235 -19.06 -6.78 -16.62
CA THR A 235 -18.13 -5.92 -15.87
C THR A 235 -17.20 -6.79 -15.03
N LYS A 236 -15.91 -6.43 -14.92
CA LYS A 236 -14.97 -7.19 -14.08
C LYS A 236 -15.39 -7.11 -12.62
N LEU A 237 -15.09 -8.17 -11.86
CA LEU A 237 -15.54 -8.31 -10.48
C LEU A 237 -14.37 -8.69 -9.58
N LEU A 238 -14.13 -7.87 -8.56
CA LEU A 238 -13.23 -8.18 -7.44
C LEU A 238 -14.09 -8.42 -6.20
N LYS A 239 -13.89 -9.56 -5.54
CA LYS A 239 -14.45 -9.85 -4.21
C LYS A 239 -13.34 -10.06 -3.21
N TYR A 240 -13.40 -9.40 -2.06
CA TYR A 240 -12.38 -9.57 -1.03
C TYR A 240 -12.93 -9.39 0.39
N ASP A 241 -12.49 -10.23 1.30
CA ASP A 241 -12.85 -10.12 2.73
C ASP A 241 -11.62 -9.68 3.53
N PHE A 242 -11.63 -8.45 4.00
CA PHE A 242 -10.61 -7.93 4.91
C PHE A 242 -10.83 -8.49 6.31
N VAL A 243 -9.75 -8.95 6.94
CA VAL A 243 -9.74 -9.42 8.32
C VAL A 243 -8.92 -8.47 9.17
N LEU A 244 -9.59 -7.77 10.08
CA LEU A 244 -8.94 -6.90 11.08
C LEU A 244 -8.81 -7.64 12.42
N VAL A 245 -7.85 -7.17 13.22
CA VAL A 245 -7.63 -7.63 14.60
C VAL A 245 -7.73 -6.45 15.56
N GLU A 246 -8.04 -6.73 16.81
CA GLU A 246 -8.10 -5.70 17.84
C GLU A 246 -6.70 -5.13 18.15
N ASP A 247 -6.64 -3.85 18.52
CA ASP A 247 -5.40 -3.13 18.82
C ASP A 247 -4.55 -3.86 19.89
N GLY A 248 -5.21 -4.42 20.91
CA GLY A 248 -4.55 -5.14 22.00
C GLY A 248 -3.82 -6.39 21.52
N GLU A 249 -4.40 -7.12 20.56
CA GLU A 249 -3.76 -8.30 20.00
C GLU A 249 -2.54 -7.93 19.14
N ALA A 250 -2.67 -6.93 18.29
CA ALA A 250 -1.56 -6.45 17.45
C ALA A 250 -0.40 -5.93 18.31
N LEU A 251 -0.69 -5.19 19.38
CA LEU A 251 0.31 -4.71 20.33
C LEU A 251 1.05 -5.88 21.01
N GLN A 252 0.30 -6.87 21.51
CA GLN A 252 0.88 -8.04 22.16
C GLN A 252 1.81 -8.80 21.20
N LEU A 253 1.39 -9.03 19.96
CA LEU A 253 2.21 -9.70 18.95
C LEU A 253 3.52 -8.93 18.70
N ARG A 254 3.43 -7.60 18.53
CA ARG A 254 4.61 -6.76 18.34
C ARG A 254 5.59 -6.85 19.51
N GLU A 255 5.10 -6.87 20.75
CA GLU A 255 5.94 -7.03 21.93
C GLU A 255 6.61 -8.41 22.00
N GLU A 256 5.89 -9.48 21.66
CA GLU A 256 6.40 -10.85 21.61
C GLU A 256 7.52 -10.99 20.56
N GLU A 257 7.30 -10.49 19.34
CA GLU A 257 8.30 -10.54 18.27
C GLU A 257 9.53 -9.69 18.59
N SER A 258 9.33 -8.48 19.13
CA SER A 258 10.42 -7.60 19.53
C SER A 258 11.28 -8.25 20.62
N ARG A 259 10.65 -8.86 21.64
CA ARG A 259 11.36 -9.60 22.70
C ARG A 259 12.13 -10.79 22.13
N ALA A 260 11.53 -11.56 21.24
CA ALA A 260 12.19 -12.68 20.59
C ALA A 260 13.40 -12.23 19.73
N ALA A 261 13.30 -11.08 19.05
CA ALA A 261 14.39 -10.49 18.29
C ALA A 261 15.55 -10.04 19.20
N LEU A 262 15.26 -9.33 20.30
CA LEU A 262 16.28 -8.93 21.29
C LEU A 262 17.03 -10.14 21.86
N GLN A 263 16.31 -11.22 22.18
CA GLN A 263 16.90 -12.47 22.67
C GLN A 263 17.82 -13.11 21.63
N LYS A 264 17.39 -13.20 20.36
CA LYS A 264 18.21 -13.74 19.26
C LYS A 264 19.49 -12.93 19.02
N LEU A 265 19.45 -11.62 19.27
CA LEU A 265 20.59 -10.72 19.15
C LEU A 265 21.49 -10.68 20.39
N GLY A 266 21.15 -11.40 21.46
CA GLY A 266 21.91 -11.41 22.71
C GLY A 266 21.78 -10.10 23.53
N LEU A 267 20.77 -9.29 23.25
CA LEU A 267 20.52 -8.00 23.89
C LEU A 267 19.71 -8.15 25.19
N HIS A 268 20.19 -9.01 26.09
CA HIS A 268 19.48 -9.35 27.34
C HIS A 268 19.36 -8.20 28.35
N HIS A 269 20.11 -7.12 28.16
CA HIS A 269 20.09 -5.93 29.01
C HIS A 269 19.04 -4.90 28.56
N LEU A 270 18.21 -5.24 27.57
CA LEU A 270 17.12 -4.39 27.09
C LEU A 270 15.78 -5.07 27.37
N LYS A 271 14.80 -4.27 27.82
CA LYS A 271 13.39 -4.66 27.92
C LYS A 271 12.53 -3.81 26.99
N MET A 272 11.35 -4.32 26.63
CA MET A 272 10.37 -3.54 25.88
C MET A 272 9.52 -2.72 26.84
N GLU A 273 9.46 -1.40 26.64
CA GLU A 273 8.57 -0.48 27.36
C GLU A 273 7.87 0.42 26.34
N ASN A 274 6.53 0.38 26.29
CA ASN A 274 5.72 1.11 25.31
C ASN A 274 6.20 0.92 23.85
N GLY A 275 6.57 -0.31 23.49
CA GLY A 275 7.06 -0.65 22.15
C GLY A 275 8.50 -0.21 21.83
N LEU A 276 9.26 0.32 22.81
CA LEU A 276 10.66 0.70 22.63
C LEU A 276 11.60 -0.18 23.46
N PRO A 277 12.75 -0.61 22.91
CA PRO A 277 13.79 -1.26 23.69
C PRO A 277 14.48 -0.23 24.59
N VAL A 278 14.34 -0.38 25.90
CA VAL A 278 14.97 0.45 26.93
C VAL A 278 15.95 -0.37 27.76
N PRO A 279 17.03 0.23 28.29
CA PRO A 279 17.90 -0.44 29.25
C PRO A 279 17.10 -1.04 30.41
N ASP A 280 17.31 -2.32 30.67
CA ASP A 280 16.81 -2.99 31.85
C ASP A 280 17.75 -2.64 33.02
N VAL A 281 17.59 -1.40 33.48
CA VAL A 281 18.29 -0.85 34.65
C VAL A 281 17.43 -1.12 35.88
N ASP A 282 17.72 -2.23 36.55
CA ASP A 282 17.45 -2.35 37.99
C ASP A 282 18.48 -1.53 38.78
#